data_AF-A0A7S1DYQ0-F1
#
_entry.id   AF-A0A7S1DYQ0-F1
#
_cell.length_a   1.000
_cell.length_b   1.000
_cell.length_c   1.000
_cell.angle_alpha   90.00
_cell.angle_beta   90.00
_cell.angle_gamma   90.00
#
_symmetry.space_group_name_H-M   'P 1'
#
loop_
_entity.id
_entity.type
_entity.pdbx_description
1 polymer ?
#
loop_
_entity_poly.entity_id
_entity_poly.type
_entity_poly.pdbx_seq_one_letter_code
_entity_poly.pdbx_strand_id
1 'polypeptide(L)'
;CRKERIQKLGTEVIVPVLQCKELEVKLEKVKFTVKDTGADWVLNKAVKQFANEITGVVEMNLKQEIRSQLDNVLENVNTYVVVNPELMLRILGITLDDLDENQVW
;
A
#
# COMPACT_ATOMS: atom_id res chain seq x y z
N CYS A 1 -9.43 11.68 -8.67
CA CYS A 1 -7.96 11.63 -8.88
C CYS A 1 -7.36 12.97 -8.51
N ARG A 2 -6.39 12.99 -7.59
CA ARG A 2 -5.58 14.19 -7.35
C ARG A 2 -4.63 14.33 -8.54
N LYS A 3 -4.47 15.55 -9.03
CA LYS A 3 -3.62 15.86 -10.18
C LYS A 3 -2.29 16.39 -9.63
N GLU A 4 -1.17 15.81 -10.04
CA GLU A 4 0.16 16.27 -9.63
C GLU A 4 0.82 17.06 -10.76
N ARG A 5 1.53 18.13 -10.37
CA ARG A 5 2.30 18.95 -11.28
C ARG A 5 3.69 18.36 -11.40
N ILE A 6 4.10 18.04 -12.61
CA ILE A 6 5.45 17.60 -12.92
C ILE A 6 6.04 18.51 -14.00
N GLN A 7 7.28 18.94 -13.80
CA GLN A 7 8.05 19.61 -14.84
C GLN A 7 8.59 18.56 -15.79
N LYS A 8 8.06 18.54 -17.02
CA LYS A 8 8.59 17.72 -18.11
C LYS A 8 9.07 18.67 -19.19
N LEU A 9 10.36 18.63 -19.54
CA LEU A 9 10.95 19.41 -20.65
C LEU A 9 10.68 20.94 -20.57
N GLY A 10 10.68 21.53 -19.36
CA GLY A 10 10.46 22.97 -19.18
C GLY A 10 9.00 23.44 -19.27
N THR A 11 8.03 22.51 -19.40
CA THR A 11 6.60 22.82 -19.35
C THR A 11 5.95 22.13 -18.13
N GLU A 12 5.09 22.86 -17.40
CA GLU A 12 4.27 22.25 -16.34
C GLU A 12 3.16 21.42 -16.99
N VAL A 13 3.21 20.10 -16.80
CA VAL A 13 2.17 19.18 -17.27
C VAL A 13 1.44 18.62 -16.07
N ILE A 14 0.10 18.63 -16.15
CA ILE A 14 -0.77 18.09 -15.12
C ILE A 14 -1.13 16.66 -15.51
N VAL A 15 -0.67 15.67 -14.74
CA VAL A 15 -0.93 14.26 -15.02
C VAL A 15 -1.81 13.61 -13.93
N PRO A 16 -2.66 12.65 -14.31
CA PRO A 16 -3.35 11.83 -13.33
C PRO A 16 -2.34 10.89 -12.64
N VAL A 17 -2.38 10.86 -11.30
CA VAL A 17 -1.60 9.91 -10.49
C VAL A 17 -2.53 8.98 -9.72
N LEU A 18 -2.14 7.71 -9.61
CA LEU A 18 -2.77 6.73 -8.75
C LEU A 18 -2.36 6.99 -7.30
N GLN A 19 -3.34 6.95 -6.39
CA GLN A 19 -3.14 7.17 -4.96
C GLN A 19 -3.95 6.15 -4.16
N CYS A 20 -3.34 5.57 -3.14
CA CYS A 20 -4.04 4.74 -2.17
C CYS A 20 -4.85 5.62 -1.21
N LYS A 21 -6.18 5.64 -1.36
CA LYS A 21 -7.08 6.37 -0.45
C LYS A 21 -7.20 5.69 0.92
N GLU A 22 -7.34 4.37 0.91
CA GLU A 22 -7.54 3.56 2.10
C GLU A 22 -6.88 2.20 1.89
N LEU A 23 -6.21 1.70 2.93
CA LEU A 23 -5.61 0.37 2.95
C LEU A 23 -6.13 -0.37 4.18
N GLU A 24 -6.97 -1.37 3.97
CA GLU A 24 -7.43 -2.25 5.02
C GLU A 24 -6.58 -3.53 5.03
N VAL A 25 -5.75 -3.71 6.07
CA VAL A 25 -4.93 -4.92 6.24
C VAL A 25 -5.51 -5.74 7.40
N LYS A 26 -6.02 -6.93 7.07
CA LYS A 26 -6.47 -7.94 8.04
C LYS A 26 -5.41 -9.02 8.19
N LEU A 27 -4.83 -9.12 9.38
CA LEU A 27 -3.95 -10.23 9.74
C LEU A 27 -4.81 -11.31 10.37
N GLU A 28 -5.07 -12.39 9.66
CA GLU A 28 -5.98 -13.45 10.13
C GLU A 28 -5.40 -14.23 11.31
N LYS A 29 -4.08 -14.46 11.31
CA LYS A 29 -3.37 -15.15 12.40
C LYS A 29 -1.93 -14.65 12.54
N VAL A 30 -1.72 -13.76 13.49
CA VAL A 30 -0.40 -13.50 14.06
C VAL A 30 -0.54 -13.63 15.57
N LYS A 31 0.02 -14.69 16.16
CA LYS A 31 -0.03 -14.88 17.61
C LYS A 31 1.17 -15.68 18.08
N PHE A 32 1.99 -15.06 18.92
CA PHE A 32 3.03 -15.79 19.63
C PHE A 32 2.40 -16.59 20.76
N THR A 33 2.58 -17.91 20.70
CA THR A 33 2.15 -18.81 21.77
C THR A 33 3.39 -19.29 22.48
N VAL A 34 3.49 -19.02 23.77
CA VAL A 34 4.62 -19.47 24.58
C VAL A 34 4.15 -20.58 25.51
N LYS A 35 4.94 -21.65 25.58
CA LYS A 35 4.68 -22.80 26.45
C LYS A 35 5.05 -22.44 27.88
N ASP A 36 4.21 -22.82 28.84
CA ASP A 36 4.50 -22.64 30.27
C ASP A 36 5.79 -23.40 30.62
N THR A 37 6.70 -22.73 31.33
CA THR A 37 8.07 -23.21 31.55
C THR A 37 8.20 -24.09 32.79
N GLY A 38 7.08 -24.42 33.46
CA GLY A 38 7.07 -25.09 34.76
C GLY A 38 7.53 -24.18 35.92
N ALA A 39 7.82 -22.91 35.63
CA ALA A 39 8.12 -21.89 36.62
C ALA A 39 6.87 -21.42 37.37
N ASP A 40 7.07 -20.57 38.37
CA ASP A 40 5.99 -19.98 39.19
C ASP A 40 4.97 -19.21 38.32
N TRP A 41 3.73 -19.09 38.81
CA TRP A 41 2.60 -18.47 38.12
C TRP A 41 2.89 -17.03 37.66
N VAL A 42 3.70 -16.30 38.42
CA VAL A 42 4.15 -14.93 38.10
C VAL A 42 5.00 -14.93 36.83
N LEU A 43 5.94 -15.87 36.71
CA LEU A 43 6.83 -15.97 35.55
C LEU A 43 6.05 -16.38 34.29
N ASN A 44 5.16 -17.36 34.42
CA ASN A 44 4.28 -17.75 33.31
C ASN A 44 3.37 -16.60 32.87
N LYS A 45 2.88 -15.78 33.80
CA LYS A 45 2.08 -14.58 33.49
C LYS A 45 2.91 -13.52 32.75
N ALA A 46 4.13 -13.25 33.21
CA ALA A 46 5.04 -12.31 32.55
C ALA A 46 5.37 -12.75 31.12
N VAL A 47 5.63 -14.05 30.91
CA VAL A 47 5.92 -14.62 29.58
C VAL A 47 4.71 -14.53 28.64
N LYS A 48 3.49 -14.81 29.15
CA LYS A 48 2.25 -14.66 28.37
C LYS A 48 2.00 -13.20 27.97
N GLN A 49 2.26 -12.26 28.89
CA GLN A 49 2.12 -10.85 28.58
C GLN A 49 3.15 -10.38 27.54
N PHE A 50 4.40 -10.80 27.67
CA PHE A 50 5.44 -10.52 26.69
C PHE A 50 5.09 -11.06 25.28
N ALA A 51 4.50 -12.25 25.20
CA ALA A 51 4.03 -12.81 23.94
C ALA A 51 2.94 -11.95 23.27
N ASN A 52 2.03 -11.39 24.06
CA ASN A 52 0.99 -10.49 23.57
C ASN A 52 1.59 -9.17 23.08
N GLU A 53 2.52 -8.57 23.83
CA GLU A 53 3.20 -7.34 23.44
C GLU A 53 3.98 -7.51 22.12
N ILE A 54 4.76 -8.59 21.99
CA ILE A 54 5.46 -8.91 20.73
C ILE A 54 4.47 -9.11 19.59
N THR A 55 3.36 -9.82 19.84
CA THR A 55 2.33 -10.03 18.82
C THR A 55 1.82 -8.69 18.30
N GLY A 56 1.48 -7.75 19.18
CA GLY A 56 1.03 -6.41 18.79
C GLY A 56 2.08 -5.63 17.99
N VAL A 57 3.35 -5.69 18.41
CA VAL A 57 4.46 -5.04 17.69
C VAL A 57 4.63 -5.63 16.28
N VAL A 58 4.60 -6.96 16.16
CA VAL A 58 4.75 -7.64 14.86
C VAL A 58 3.57 -7.32 13.95
N GLU A 59 2.34 -7.32 14.46
CA GLU A 59 1.16 -6.94 13.68
C GLU A 59 1.24 -5.50 13.16
N MET A 60 1.67 -4.56 14.01
CA MET A 60 1.84 -3.16 13.62
C MET A 60 2.91 -3.02 12.54
N ASN A 61 4.07 -3.65 12.73
CA ASN A 61 5.17 -3.58 11.77
C ASN A 61 4.78 -4.18 10.41
N LEU A 62 4.08 -5.33 10.40
CA LEU A 62 3.60 -5.93 9.16
C LEU A 62 2.65 -5.00 8.40
N LYS A 63 1.73 -4.32 9.10
CA LYS A 63 0.83 -3.35 8.48
C LYS A 63 1.58 -2.17 7.87
N GLN A 64 2.57 -1.64 8.59
CA GLN A 64 3.40 -0.53 8.11
C GLN A 64 4.24 -0.93 6.91
N GLU A 65 4.84 -2.13 6.94
CA GLU A 65 5.65 -2.65 5.84
C GLU A 65 4.80 -2.85 4.57
N ILE A 66 3.61 -3.44 4.70
CA ILE A 66 2.66 -3.59 3.58
C ILE A 66 2.28 -2.23 3.00
N ARG A 67 2.03 -1.23 3.86
CA ARG A 67 1.73 0.13 3.42
C ARG A 67 2.89 0.73 2.62
N SER A 68 4.11 0.64 3.15
CA SER A 68 5.32 1.14 2.50
C SER A 68 5.55 0.50 1.13
N GLN A 69 5.40 -0.83 1.04
CA GLN A 69 5.53 -1.54 -0.23
C GLN A 69 4.45 -1.13 -1.24
N LEU A 70 3.22 -0.94 -0.80
CA LEU A 70 2.15 -0.44 -1.67
C LEU A 70 2.46 0.96 -2.20
N ASP A 71 2.92 1.87 -1.34
CA ASP A 71 3.25 3.24 -1.74
C ASP A 71 4.41 3.25 -2.76
N ASN A 72 5.44 2.41 -2.57
CA ASN A 72 6.53 2.23 -3.54
C ASN A 72 6.05 1.68 -4.89
N VAL A 73 5.14 0.70 -4.88
CA VAL A 73 4.55 0.16 -6.12
C VAL A 73 3.75 1.23 -6.84
N LEU A 74 2.96 2.03 -6.12
CA LEU A 74 2.20 3.13 -6.70
C LEU A 74 3.10 4.20 -7.31
N GLU A 75 4.19 4.56 -6.64
CA GLU A 75 5.17 5.51 -7.17
C GLU A 75 5.83 5.00 -8.46
N ASN A 76 6.21 3.72 -8.47
CA ASN A 76 6.76 3.08 -9.66
C ASN A 76 5.75 3.11 -10.81
N VAL A 77 4.49 2.70 -10.58
CA VAL A 77 3.44 2.73 -11.60
C VAL A 77 3.21 4.15 -12.10
N ASN A 78 3.11 5.14 -11.21
CA ASN A 78 2.96 6.55 -11.60
C ASN A 78 4.13 7.03 -12.47
N THR A 79 5.36 6.63 -12.17
CA THR A 79 6.53 6.94 -12.99
C THR A 79 6.40 6.33 -14.39
N TYR A 80 5.99 5.06 -14.50
CA TYR A 80 5.77 4.42 -15.79
C TYR A 80 4.65 5.09 -16.58
N VAL A 81 3.58 5.52 -15.93
CA VAL A 81 2.47 6.26 -16.52
C VAL A 81 2.92 7.59 -17.10
N VAL A 82 3.80 8.31 -16.39
CA VAL A 82 4.35 9.59 -16.87
C VAL A 82 5.21 9.39 -18.11
N VAL A 83 5.95 8.29 -18.18
CA VAL A 83 6.81 7.96 -19.33
C VAL A 83 5.98 7.43 -20.51
N ASN A 84 4.96 6.62 -20.24
CA ASN A 84 4.10 6.01 -21.24
C ASN A 84 2.61 6.11 -20.83
N PRO A 85 1.91 7.18 -21.26
CA PRO A 85 0.52 7.44 -20.89
C PRO A 85 -0.47 6.36 -21.34
N GLU A 86 -0.14 5.58 -22.38
CA GLU A 86 -0.98 4.48 -22.87
C GLU A 86 -1.14 3.36 -21.84
N LEU A 87 -0.16 3.18 -20.94
CA LEU A 87 -0.27 2.22 -19.84
C LEU A 87 -1.39 2.61 -18.85
N MET A 88 -1.60 3.90 -18.59
CA MET A 88 -2.72 4.34 -17.75
C MET A 88 -4.06 3.93 -18.34
N LEU A 89 -4.23 4.15 -19.64
CA LEU A 89 -5.47 3.82 -20.35
C LEU A 89 -5.74 2.31 -20.29
N ARG A 90 -4.71 1.50 -20.54
CA ARG A 90 -4.80 0.04 -20.39
C ARG A 90 -5.12 -0.41 -18.96
N ILE A 91 -4.51 0.20 -17.93
CA ILE A 91 -4.78 -0.11 -16.51
C ILE A 91 -6.21 0.26 -16.13
N LEU A 92 -6.73 1.36 -16.67
CA LEU A 92 -8.11 1.80 -16.46
C LEU A 92 -9.12 1.00 -17.30
N GLY A 93 -8.67 0.07 -18.14
CA GLY A 93 -9.53 -0.69 -19.04
C GLY A 93 -10.13 0.14 -20.18
N ILE A 94 -9.54 1.32 -20.44
CA ILE A 94 -9.97 2.27 -21.48
C ILE A 94 -9.11 2.03 -22.70
N THR A 95 -9.74 1.72 -23.83
CA THR A 95 -9.05 1.64 -25.13
C THR A 95 -8.95 3.03 -25.75
N LEU A 96 -8.00 3.25 -26.67
CA LEU A 96 -7.91 4.55 -27.38
C LEU A 96 -9.19 4.85 -28.17
N ASP A 97 -9.89 3.81 -28.63
CA ASP A 97 -11.19 3.93 -29.31
C ASP A 97 -12.27 4.56 -28.40
N ASP A 98 -12.25 4.27 -27.09
CA ASP A 98 -13.19 4.86 -26.11
C ASP A 98 -12.93 6.35 -25.85
N LEU A 99 -11.72 6.85 -26.14
CA LEU A 99 -11.36 8.27 -26.02
C LEU A 99 -11.78 9.07 -27.24
N ASP A 100 -11.71 8.47 -28.44
CA ASP A 100 -12.15 9.12 -29.69
C ASP A 100 -13.68 9.26 -29.75
N GLU A 101 -14.45 8.33 -29.16
CA GLU A 101 -15.91 8.45 -29.03
C GLU A 101 -16.36 9.54 -28.05
N ASN A 102 -15.50 9.95 -27.10
CA ASN A 102 -15.82 10.96 -26.08
C ASN A 102 -15.27 12.37 -26.40
N GLN A 103 -14.72 12.61 -27.60
CA GLN A 103 -14.47 13.96 -28.08
C GLN A 103 -15.80 14.65 -28.41
N VAL A 104 -16.40 15.28 -27.40
CA VAL A 104 -17.46 16.27 -27.61
C VAL A 104 -16.84 17.47 -28.32
N TRP A 105 -17.29 17.72 -29.55
CA TRP A 105 -16.96 18.89 -30.35
C TRP A 105 -17.42 20.20 -29.69
#